data_AF-A0A953G5R8-F1
#
_entry.id   AF-A0A953G5R8-F1
#
_cell.length_a   1.000
_cell.length_b   1.000
_cell.length_c   1.000
_cell.angle_alpha   90.00
_cell.angle_beta   90.00
_cell.angle_gamma   90.00
#
_symmetry.space_group_name_H-M   'P 1'
#
loop_
_entity.id
_entity.type
_entity.pdbx_description
1 polymer ?
#
loop_
_entity_poly.entity_id
_entity_poly.type
_entity_poly.pdbx_seq_one_letter_code
_entity_poly.pdbx_strand_id
1 'polypeptide(L)'
;MSATLKNFADRVQHACQQKHSFLIAGFDPDLDKFPRSILKTATARSTELSEQIEAALVLYYTMAIETLAPLVVGIKPNWAYFEQYGLPGLSALSEVCKIAQQHGLLVIADCKRGDIGPTALAYARAFLGGSKVFGQSIPAFAADAMTVNPFLGFDTVEPFLTECIAQDKGIFVLVKTSNPGSADLQNRAGSDKQTISHRIAAWISANAGRLLGSSGFSALGAVVGATYPNEARELRKLMPRSLFLIPGFGAQGAAAGDAVSGFAGQSGAGLINVSRGLLSAFSSLELSETEMRTELKALAGNFNTRINAAVQSL
;
A
#
# COMPACT_ATOMS: atom_id res chain seq x y z
N MET A 1 22.78 -9.62 17.78
CA MET A 1 21.58 -10.18 17.13
C MET A 1 20.54 -9.07 17.11
N SER A 2 20.20 -8.54 15.94
CA SER A 2 19.12 -7.54 15.82
C SER A 2 17.81 -8.22 16.22
N ALA A 3 17.06 -7.67 17.17
CA ALA A 3 15.73 -8.18 17.49
C ALA A 3 14.85 -8.05 16.25
N THR A 4 14.23 -9.15 15.81
CA THR A 4 13.31 -9.12 14.67
C THR A 4 12.13 -8.20 15.02
N LEU A 5 12.04 -7.05 14.34
CA LEU A 5 10.92 -6.11 14.50
C LEU A 5 9.64 -6.81 14.05
N LYS A 6 8.74 -7.05 15.00
CA LYS A 6 7.47 -7.73 14.71
C LYS A 6 6.40 -6.75 14.22
N ASN A 7 6.14 -5.71 15.01
CA ASN A 7 5.09 -4.73 14.72
C ASN A 7 5.28 -4.08 13.34
N PHE A 8 4.20 -4.02 12.56
CA PHE A 8 4.21 -3.44 11.22
C PHE A 8 4.72 -1.99 11.18
N ALA A 9 4.33 -1.13 12.12
CA ALA A 9 4.77 0.26 12.12
C ALA A 9 6.27 0.39 12.40
N ASP A 10 6.81 -0.43 13.29
CA ASP A 10 8.26 -0.47 13.55
C ASP A 10 9.03 -0.96 12.32
N ARG A 11 8.51 -1.98 11.62
CA ARG A 11 9.08 -2.45 10.36
C ARG A 11 9.08 -1.37 9.28
N VAL A 12 7.99 -0.59 9.18
CA VAL A 12 7.90 0.57 8.29
C VAL A 12 8.98 1.60 8.62
N GLN A 13 9.07 2.00 9.89
CA GLN A 13 10.05 3.01 10.32
C GLN A 13 11.49 2.56 10.04
N HIS A 14 11.80 1.31 10.35
CA HIS A 14 13.10 0.73 10.05
C HIS A 14 13.40 0.71 8.56
N ALA A 15 12.46 0.27 7.72
CA ALA A 15 12.63 0.26 6.27
C ALA A 15 12.81 1.67 5.70
N CYS A 16 12.06 2.67 6.21
CA CYS A 16 12.21 4.05 5.79
C CYS A 16 13.61 4.60 6.10
N GLN A 17 14.12 4.32 7.30
CA GLN A 17 15.45 4.74 7.74
C GLN A 17 16.56 4.04 6.95
N GLN A 18 16.51 2.71 6.83
CA GLN A 18 17.54 1.92 6.14
C GLN A 18 17.65 2.27 4.66
N LYS A 19 16.52 2.50 3.98
CA LYS A 19 16.48 2.76 2.54
C LYS A 19 16.49 4.26 2.21
N HIS A 20 16.47 5.13 3.21
CA HIS A 20 16.27 6.57 3.06
C HIS A 20 15.12 6.88 2.09
N SER A 21 13.97 6.24 2.31
CA SER A 21 12.85 6.23 1.37
C SER A 21 11.52 6.18 2.12
N PHE A 22 10.52 6.91 1.62
CA PHE A 22 9.12 6.79 2.07
C PHE A 22 8.24 6.21 0.96
N LEU A 23 8.86 5.73 -0.11
CA LEU A 23 8.21 5.34 -1.35
C LEU A 23 7.64 3.94 -1.23
N ILE A 24 6.39 3.79 -1.62
CA ILE A 24 5.72 2.51 -1.86
C ILE A 24 5.43 2.41 -3.36
N ALA A 25 5.84 1.31 -3.98
CA ALA A 25 5.55 1.06 -5.39
C ALA A 25 4.14 0.46 -5.54
N GLY A 26 3.24 1.18 -6.20
CA GLY A 26 1.88 0.71 -6.47
C GLY A 26 1.86 -0.24 -7.66
N PHE A 27 1.36 -1.45 -7.46
CA PHE A 27 1.32 -2.49 -8.49
C PHE A 27 -0.12 -2.61 -9.01
N ASP A 28 -0.37 -1.97 -10.15
CA ASP A 28 -1.67 -1.85 -10.79
C ASP A 28 -1.57 -2.39 -12.23
N PRO A 29 -1.55 -3.71 -12.46
CA PRO A 29 -1.21 -4.28 -13.77
C PRO A 29 -2.21 -3.92 -14.87
N ASP A 30 -1.65 -3.56 -16.02
CA ASP A 30 -2.36 -3.33 -17.27
C ASP A 30 -1.53 -3.98 -18.37
N LEU A 31 -1.88 -5.20 -18.76
CA LEU A 31 -1.11 -6.00 -19.73
C LEU A 31 -0.92 -5.29 -21.08
N ASP A 32 -1.83 -4.39 -21.47
CA ASP A 32 -1.69 -3.61 -22.71
C ASP A 32 -0.53 -2.61 -22.65
N LYS A 33 -0.10 -2.26 -21.43
CA LYS A 33 1.04 -1.38 -21.16
C LYS A 33 2.30 -2.13 -20.79
N PHE A 34 2.30 -3.46 -20.86
CA PHE A 34 3.49 -4.24 -20.54
C PHE A 34 4.49 -4.18 -21.69
N PRO A 35 5.80 -4.14 -21.39
CA PRO A 35 6.85 -4.22 -22.39
C PRO A 35 6.74 -5.52 -23.21
N ARG A 36 6.93 -5.40 -24.53
CA ARG A 36 6.71 -6.51 -25.48
C ARG A 36 7.65 -7.69 -25.23
N SER A 37 8.85 -7.43 -24.72
CA SER A 37 9.81 -8.44 -24.31
C SER A 37 9.22 -9.38 -23.24
N ILE A 38 8.55 -8.84 -22.22
CA ILE A 38 7.87 -9.62 -21.18
C ILE A 38 6.72 -10.44 -21.77
N LEU A 39 5.86 -9.81 -22.57
CA LEU A 39 4.70 -10.49 -23.18
C LEU A 39 5.14 -11.64 -24.10
N LYS A 40 6.21 -11.44 -24.88
CA LYS A 40 6.78 -12.48 -25.74
C LYS A 40 7.34 -13.65 -24.93
N THR A 41 8.04 -13.38 -23.83
CA THR A 41 8.54 -14.43 -22.95
C THR A 41 7.40 -15.20 -22.27
N ALA A 42 6.35 -14.51 -21.84
CA ALA A 42 5.18 -15.14 -21.23
C ALA A 42 4.41 -16.03 -22.23
N THR A 43 4.15 -15.53 -23.44
CA THR A 43 3.45 -16.30 -24.48
C THR A 43 4.26 -17.48 -25.02
N ALA A 44 5.60 -17.42 -24.96
CA ALA A 44 6.46 -18.56 -25.32
C ALA A 44 6.47 -19.69 -24.27
N ARG A 45 6.02 -19.44 -23.03
CA ARG A 45 6.07 -20.43 -21.93
C ARG A 45 4.94 -21.46 -21.98
N SER A 46 3.81 -21.11 -22.58
CA SER A 46 2.63 -21.97 -22.60
C SER A 46 1.72 -21.62 -23.76
N THR A 47 0.91 -22.57 -24.21
CA THR A 47 -0.20 -22.34 -25.13
C THR A 47 -1.49 -21.96 -24.40
N GLU A 48 -1.58 -22.18 -23.09
CA GLU A 48 -2.76 -21.88 -22.28
C GLU A 48 -2.77 -20.41 -21.86
N LEU A 49 -3.87 -19.70 -22.19
CA LEU A 49 -4.00 -18.27 -21.90
C LEU A 49 -3.87 -17.94 -20.40
N SER A 50 -4.39 -18.82 -19.54
CA SER A 50 -4.25 -18.69 -18.08
C SER A 50 -2.79 -18.65 -17.64
N GLU A 51 -1.98 -19.59 -18.13
CA GLU A 51 -0.57 -19.67 -17.79
C GLU A 51 0.22 -18.49 -18.38
N GLN A 52 -0.15 -18.00 -19.56
CA GLN A 52 0.46 -16.80 -20.17
C GLN A 52 0.18 -15.54 -19.35
N ILE A 53 -1.05 -15.34 -18.88
CA ILE A 53 -1.43 -14.21 -18.03
C ILE A 53 -0.62 -14.23 -16.73
N GLU A 54 -0.61 -15.38 -16.04
CA GLU A 54 0.14 -15.53 -14.80
C GLU A 54 1.64 -15.28 -15.02
N ALA A 55 2.21 -15.89 -16.07
CA ALA A 55 3.62 -15.71 -16.40
C ALA A 55 3.97 -14.25 -16.70
N ALA A 56 3.15 -13.51 -17.45
CA ALA A 56 3.39 -12.12 -17.77
C ALA A 56 3.43 -11.25 -16.51
N LEU A 57 2.45 -11.41 -15.62
CA LEU A 57 2.36 -10.69 -14.36
C LEU A 57 3.55 -11.00 -13.45
N VAL A 58 3.85 -12.29 -13.23
CA VAL A 58 4.96 -12.71 -12.35
C VAL A 58 6.30 -12.25 -12.90
N LEU A 59 6.56 -12.40 -14.21
CA LEU A 59 7.82 -11.95 -14.83
C LEU A 59 8.04 -10.46 -14.65
N TYR A 60 7.03 -9.65 -15.00
CA TYR A 60 7.13 -8.20 -14.93
C TYR A 60 7.39 -7.73 -13.49
N TYR A 61 6.61 -8.23 -12.54
CA TYR A 61 6.72 -7.78 -11.16
C TYR A 61 7.92 -8.36 -10.43
N THR A 62 8.43 -9.53 -10.83
CA THR A 62 9.71 -10.03 -10.32
C THR A 62 10.85 -9.10 -10.71
N MET A 63 10.94 -8.73 -12.00
CA MET A 63 11.92 -7.76 -12.49
C MET A 63 11.82 -6.43 -11.74
N ALA A 64 10.59 -5.93 -11.55
CA ALA A 64 10.34 -4.69 -10.82
C ALA A 64 10.76 -4.79 -9.35
N ILE A 65 10.42 -5.89 -8.65
CA ILE A 65 10.77 -6.12 -7.24
C ILE A 65 12.28 -6.15 -7.07
N GLU A 66 12.99 -6.97 -7.86
CA GLU A 66 14.46 -7.09 -7.78
C GLU A 66 15.16 -5.74 -7.98
N THR A 67 14.61 -4.91 -8.87
CA THR A 67 15.16 -3.58 -9.19
C THR A 67 14.84 -2.55 -8.11
N LEU A 68 13.62 -2.57 -7.58
CA LEU A 68 13.11 -1.56 -6.64
C LEU A 68 13.40 -1.89 -5.18
N ALA A 69 13.68 -3.15 -4.83
CA ALA A 69 13.92 -3.60 -3.45
C ALA A 69 14.84 -2.68 -2.62
N PRO A 70 15.98 -2.17 -3.14
CA PRO A 70 16.84 -1.25 -2.40
C PRO A 70 16.32 0.19 -2.29
N LEU A 71 15.30 0.58 -3.06
CA LEU A 71 14.84 1.97 -3.24
C LEU A 71 13.46 2.24 -2.66
N VAL A 72 12.65 1.22 -2.40
CA VAL A 72 11.27 1.37 -1.90
C VAL A 72 11.09 0.64 -0.58
N VAL A 73 10.22 1.18 0.27
CA VAL A 73 9.85 0.57 1.56
C VAL A 73 9.06 -0.73 1.34
N GLY A 74 8.23 -0.75 0.29
CA GLY A 74 7.32 -1.85 0.03
C GLY A 74 6.57 -1.69 -1.30
N ILE A 75 5.68 -2.65 -1.55
CA ILE A 75 4.74 -2.64 -2.66
C ILE A 75 3.31 -2.46 -2.15
N LYS A 76 2.45 -1.88 -2.98
CA LYS A 76 1.01 -1.78 -2.72
C LYS A 76 0.21 -2.29 -3.92
N PRO A 77 0.08 -3.62 -4.10
CA PRO A 77 -0.76 -4.17 -5.15
C PRO A 77 -2.22 -3.78 -4.95
N ASN A 78 -2.86 -3.32 -6.02
CA ASN A 78 -4.28 -3.05 -6.05
C ASN A 78 -5.04 -4.28 -6.54
N TRP A 79 -5.82 -4.87 -5.64
CA TRP A 79 -6.48 -6.16 -5.86
C TRP A 79 -7.32 -6.17 -7.13
N ALA A 80 -8.06 -5.09 -7.41
CA ALA A 80 -8.96 -5.01 -8.55
C ALA A 80 -8.25 -5.23 -9.89
N TYR A 81 -7.00 -4.75 -10.02
CA TYR A 81 -6.24 -4.89 -11.27
C TYR A 81 -5.74 -6.32 -11.50
N PHE A 82 -5.62 -7.13 -10.45
CA PHE A 82 -5.31 -8.55 -10.59
C PHE A 82 -6.58 -9.38 -10.74
N GLU A 83 -7.64 -9.03 -10.01
CA GLU A 83 -8.97 -9.70 -10.07
C GLU A 83 -9.56 -9.70 -11.48
N GLN A 84 -9.37 -8.64 -12.27
CA GLN A 84 -9.85 -8.57 -13.66
C GLN A 84 -9.32 -9.69 -14.56
N TYR A 85 -8.18 -10.30 -14.19
CA TYR A 85 -7.56 -11.41 -14.91
C TYR A 85 -7.94 -12.79 -14.35
N GLY A 86 -8.94 -12.85 -13.47
CA GLY A 86 -9.47 -14.09 -12.89
C GLY A 86 -8.48 -14.83 -11.99
N LEU A 87 -8.62 -16.15 -11.92
CA LEU A 87 -7.76 -17.01 -11.09
C LEU A 87 -6.25 -16.87 -11.43
N PRO A 88 -5.83 -16.78 -12.70
CA PRO A 88 -4.42 -16.54 -13.03
C PRO A 88 -3.88 -15.23 -12.45
N GLY A 89 -4.68 -14.16 -12.47
CA GLY A 89 -4.32 -12.89 -11.86
C GLY A 89 -4.14 -12.98 -10.34
N LEU A 90 -5.04 -13.70 -9.66
CA LEU A 90 -4.93 -13.93 -8.22
C LEU A 90 -3.77 -14.85 -7.85
N SER A 91 -3.47 -15.86 -8.68
CA SER A 91 -2.30 -16.74 -8.52
C SER A 91 -1.02 -15.92 -8.64
N ALA A 92 -0.89 -15.13 -9.71
CA ALA A 92 0.23 -14.23 -9.91
C ALA A 92 0.39 -13.23 -8.75
N LEU A 93 -0.71 -12.66 -8.27
CA LEU A 93 -0.69 -11.73 -7.14
C LEU A 93 -0.12 -12.38 -5.87
N SER A 94 -0.53 -13.61 -5.57
CA SER A 94 -0.01 -14.38 -4.44
C SER A 94 1.50 -14.59 -4.55
N GLU A 95 1.98 -15.03 -5.72
CA GLU A 95 3.41 -15.24 -5.94
C GLU A 95 4.20 -13.93 -5.91
N VAL A 96 3.68 -12.85 -6.47
CA VAL A 96 4.30 -11.51 -6.43
C VAL A 96 4.43 -11.00 -4.99
N CYS A 97 3.42 -11.19 -4.15
CA CYS A 97 3.49 -10.81 -2.73
C CYS A 97 4.60 -11.57 -2.00
N LYS A 98 4.71 -12.88 -2.25
CA LYS A 98 5.77 -13.73 -1.68
C LYS A 98 7.16 -13.32 -2.14
N ILE A 99 7.35 -13.07 -3.44
CA ILE A 99 8.63 -12.60 -3.99
C ILE A 99 9.02 -11.25 -3.38
N ALA A 100 8.07 -10.33 -3.20
CA ALA A 100 8.33 -9.04 -2.57
C ALA A 100 8.82 -9.21 -1.12
N GLN A 101 8.17 -10.04 -0.33
CA GLN A 101 8.57 -10.32 1.05
C GLN A 101 9.94 -10.99 1.14
N GLN A 102 10.27 -11.91 0.22
CA GLN A 102 11.60 -12.52 0.12
C GLN A 102 12.70 -11.49 -0.16
N HIS A 103 12.37 -10.39 -0.85
CA HIS A 103 13.27 -9.26 -1.09
C HIS A 103 13.21 -8.18 0.01
N GLY A 104 12.60 -8.48 1.16
CA GLY A 104 12.52 -7.55 2.28
C GLY A 104 11.63 -6.33 2.02
N LEU A 105 10.68 -6.44 1.10
CA LEU A 105 9.66 -5.42 0.86
C LEU A 105 8.42 -5.70 1.71
N LEU A 106 7.83 -4.64 2.27
CA LEU A 106 6.53 -4.72 2.91
C LEU A 106 5.42 -4.80 1.85
N VAL A 107 4.39 -5.63 2.09
CA VAL A 107 3.24 -5.75 1.18
C VAL A 107 2.01 -5.11 1.81
N ILE A 108 1.45 -4.09 1.14
CA ILE A 108 0.20 -3.44 1.54
C ILE A 108 -0.89 -3.77 0.52
N ALA A 109 -1.84 -4.63 0.90
CA ALA A 109 -2.96 -4.98 0.04
C ALA A 109 -3.94 -3.80 -0.10
N ASP A 110 -4.03 -3.23 -1.31
CA ASP A 110 -5.03 -2.20 -1.58
C ASP A 110 -6.33 -2.82 -2.11
N CYS A 111 -7.17 -3.26 -1.18
CA CYS A 111 -8.40 -4.00 -1.43
C CYS A 111 -9.66 -3.32 -0.91
N LYS A 112 -9.51 -2.29 -0.05
CA LYS A 112 -10.59 -1.42 0.50
C LYS A 112 -11.80 -2.21 1.04
N ARG A 113 -11.55 -3.38 1.66
CA ARG A 113 -12.62 -4.26 2.13
C ARG A 113 -13.37 -3.62 3.30
N GLY A 114 -14.66 -3.90 3.38
CA GLY A 114 -15.55 -3.49 4.47
C GLY A 114 -16.80 -4.36 4.40
N ASP A 115 -17.10 -5.06 5.48
CA ASP A 115 -18.22 -6.00 5.59
C ASP A 115 -18.57 -6.20 7.07
N ILE A 116 -19.65 -6.91 7.39
CA ILE A 116 -20.09 -7.09 8.77
C ILE A 116 -19.56 -8.39 9.38
N GLY A 117 -19.23 -8.33 10.67
CA GLY A 117 -19.01 -9.49 11.56
C GLY A 117 -18.18 -10.62 10.93
N PRO A 118 -18.74 -11.84 10.74
CA PRO A 118 -18.01 -12.99 10.22
C PRO A 118 -17.39 -12.80 8.83
N THR A 119 -18.03 -12.02 7.95
CA THR A 119 -17.52 -11.78 6.60
C THR A 119 -16.27 -10.88 6.63
N ALA A 120 -16.28 -9.84 7.46
CA ALA A 120 -15.08 -9.03 7.71
C ALA A 120 -13.93 -9.88 8.27
N LEU A 121 -14.22 -10.82 9.18
CA LEU A 121 -13.20 -11.74 9.69
C LEU A 121 -12.64 -12.66 8.59
N ALA A 122 -13.48 -13.13 7.65
CA ALA A 122 -13.02 -13.92 6.51
C ALA A 122 -12.05 -13.10 5.63
N TYR A 123 -12.36 -11.82 5.36
CA TYR A 123 -11.42 -10.92 4.69
C TYR A 123 -10.14 -10.72 5.51
N ALA A 124 -10.23 -10.43 6.81
CA ALA A 124 -9.06 -10.25 7.65
C ALA A 124 -8.11 -11.47 7.60
N ARG A 125 -8.65 -12.69 7.68
CA ARG A 125 -7.87 -13.93 7.57
C ARG A 125 -7.26 -14.12 6.19
N ALA A 126 -8.00 -13.83 5.12
CA ALA A 126 -7.48 -13.98 3.76
C ALA A 126 -6.27 -13.07 3.49
N PHE A 127 -6.30 -11.85 4.00
CA PHE A 127 -5.29 -10.84 3.73
C PHE A 127 -4.15 -10.79 4.75
N LEU A 128 -4.45 -10.85 6.04
CA LEU A 128 -3.50 -10.54 7.12
C LEU A 128 -3.02 -11.78 7.89
N GLY A 129 -3.85 -12.82 7.96
CA GLY A 129 -3.58 -14.01 8.76
C GLY A 129 -3.64 -15.29 7.96
N GLY A 130 -4.42 -16.25 8.47
CA GLY A 130 -4.64 -17.52 7.80
C GLY A 130 -5.93 -18.20 8.23
N SER A 131 -6.41 -19.10 7.38
CA SER A 131 -7.58 -19.94 7.67
C SER A 131 -7.14 -21.24 8.32
N LYS A 132 -7.90 -21.73 9.30
CA LYS A 132 -7.70 -23.07 9.85
C LYS A 132 -8.43 -24.08 8.97
N VAL A 133 -7.66 -24.93 8.29
CA VAL A 133 -8.16 -25.97 7.38
C VAL A 133 -7.57 -27.29 7.83
N PHE A 134 -8.43 -28.26 8.17
CA PHE A 134 -8.02 -29.60 8.65
C PHE A 134 -6.97 -29.59 9.78
N GLY A 135 -7.09 -28.62 10.71
CA GLY A 135 -6.16 -28.48 11.84
C GLY A 135 -4.87 -27.71 11.54
N GLN A 136 -4.63 -27.32 10.28
CA GLN A 136 -3.48 -26.53 9.87
C GLN A 136 -3.89 -25.09 9.59
N SER A 137 -3.01 -24.14 9.89
CA SER A 137 -3.20 -22.75 9.47
C SER A 137 -2.56 -22.55 8.10
N ILE A 138 -3.35 -22.10 7.14
CA ILE A 138 -2.88 -21.76 5.80
C ILE A 138 -2.94 -20.23 5.59
N PRO A 139 -1.82 -19.55 5.34
CA PRO A 139 -1.86 -18.19 4.84
C PRO A 139 -2.44 -18.20 3.43
N ALA A 140 -3.30 -17.22 3.11
CA ALA A 140 -3.75 -17.01 1.74
C ALA A 140 -2.82 -16.01 1.03
N PHE A 141 -2.96 -14.71 1.31
CA PHE A 141 -2.09 -13.69 0.71
C PHE A 141 -1.03 -13.13 1.67
N ALA A 142 -1.26 -13.26 2.98
CA ALA A 142 -0.32 -12.90 4.06
C ALA A 142 0.36 -11.51 3.91
N ALA A 143 -0.38 -10.53 3.40
CA ALA A 143 0.05 -9.15 3.33
C ALA A 143 0.49 -8.63 4.71
N ASP A 144 1.37 -7.63 4.72
CA ASP A 144 1.84 -7.00 5.96
C ASP A 144 0.83 -5.96 6.48
N ALA A 145 0.06 -5.36 5.57
CA ALA A 145 -1.09 -4.55 5.90
C ALA A 145 -2.16 -4.58 4.79
N MET A 146 -3.34 -4.04 5.07
CA MET A 146 -4.39 -3.87 4.06
C MET A 146 -5.17 -2.56 4.20
N THR A 147 -5.81 -2.10 3.12
CA THR A 147 -6.74 -0.97 3.16
C THR A 147 -8.16 -1.44 3.50
N VAL A 148 -8.86 -0.72 4.39
CA VAL A 148 -10.22 -1.04 4.84
C VAL A 148 -11.16 0.16 4.74
N ASN A 149 -12.41 -0.09 4.38
CA ASN A 149 -13.45 0.93 4.24
C ASN A 149 -14.37 0.92 5.47
N PRO A 150 -14.41 1.99 6.27
CA PRO A 150 -15.20 2.04 7.52
C PRO A 150 -16.67 2.40 7.32
N PHE A 151 -17.16 2.49 6.07
CA PHE A 151 -18.47 3.06 5.74
C PHE A 151 -19.65 2.44 6.49
N LEU A 152 -19.61 1.12 6.74
CA LEU A 152 -20.69 0.39 7.41
C LEU A 152 -20.75 0.59 8.92
N GLY A 153 -19.74 1.24 9.52
CA GLY A 153 -19.62 1.42 10.97
C GLY A 153 -18.28 0.95 11.51
N PHE A 154 -17.88 1.47 12.67
CA PHE A 154 -16.57 1.14 13.24
C PHE A 154 -16.45 -0.28 13.77
N ASP A 155 -17.58 -0.90 14.15
CA ASP A 155 -17.66 -2.31 14.49
C ASP A 155 -17.23 -3.22 13.34
N THR A 156 -17.40 -2.78 12.09
CA THR A 156 -16.94 -3.53 10.90
C THR A 156 -15.42 -3.51 10.71
N VAL A 157 -14.70 -2.60 11.38
CA VAL A 157 -13.23 -2.52 11.36
C VAL A 157 -12.60 -3.44 12.42
N GLU A 158 -13.36 -3.77 13.46
CA GLU A 158 -12.88 -4.52 14.63
C GLU A 158 -12.32 -5.92 14.30
N PRO A 159 -12.89 -6.71 13.36
CA PRO A 159 -12.31 -8.00 12.97
C PRO A 159 -10.91 -7.86 12.35
N PHE A 160 -10.66 -6.79 11.60
CA PHE A 160 -9.35 -6.51 11.01
C PHE A 160 -8.33 -6.12 12.07
N LEU A 161 -8.72 -5.29 13.04
CA LEU A 161 -7.87 -4.94 14.19
C LEU A 161 -7.48 -6.18 15.00
N THR A 162 -8.42 -7.10 15.21
CA THR A 162 -8.18 -8.35 15.93
C THR A 162 -7.11 -9.19 15.24
N GLU A 163 -7.19 -9.36 13.91
CA GLU A 163 -6.18 -10.12 13.16
C GLU A 163 -4.84 -9.38 13.12
N CYS A 164 -4.84 -8.04 13.02
CA CYS A 164 -3.61 -7.25 13.12
C CYS A 164 -2.87 -7.46 14.44
N ILE A 165 -3.59 -7.47 15.57
CA ILE A 165 -3.01 -7.72 16.89
C ILE A 165 -2.45 -9.14 16.96
N ALA A 166 -3.18 -10.13 16.44
CA ALA A 166 -2.78 -11.53 16.50
C ALA A 166 -1.55 -11.86 15.62
N GLN A 167 -1.37 -11.13 14.52
CA GLN A 167 -0.39 -11.45 13.46
C GLN A 167 0.73 -10.41 13.30
N ASP A 168 0.78 -9.39 14.17
CA ASP A 168 1.69 -8.24 14.06
C ASP A 168 1.57 -7.46 12.73
N LYS A 169 0.34 -7.34 12.22
CA LYS A 169 0.03 -6.69 10.93
C LYS A 169 -0.51 -5.28 11.09
N GLY A 170 -0.64 -4.55 9.98
CA GLY A 170 -1.25 -3.21 9.95
C GLY A 170 -2.55 -3.13 9.17
N ILE A 171 -3.29 -2.05 9.37
CA ILE A 171 -4.40 -1.64 8.50
C ILE A 171 -4.35 -0.15 8.22
N PHE A 172 -4.84 0.24 7.05
CA PHE A 172 -5.05 1.63 6.67
C PHE A 172 -6.53 1.88 6.41
N VAL A 173 -7.18 2.60 7.31
CA VAL A 173 -8.60 2.94 7.20
C VAL A 173 -8.77 4.11 6.24
N LEU A 174 -9.74 4.05 5.33
CA LEU A 174 -10.04 5.17 4.44
C LEU A 174 -10.58 6.37 5.24
N VAL A 175 -9.81 7.47 5.27
CA VAL A 175 -10.20 8.73 5.94
C VAL A 175 -10.54 9.80 4.91
N LYS A 176 -9.55 10.15 4.07
CA LYS A 176 -9.71 11.19 3.05
C LYS A 176 -9.05 10.76 1.74
N THR A 177 -9.84 10.45 0.72
CA THR A 177 -9.33 9.96 -0.57
C THR A 177 -9.06 11.10 -1.55
N SER A 178 -8.21 10.85 -2.57
CA SER A 178 -7.76 11.90 -3.50
C SER A 178 -8.71 12.19 -4.68
N ASN A 179 -9.78 11.42 -4.84
CA ASN A 179 -10.73 11.61 -5.94
C ASN A 179 -11.67 12.81 -5.70
N PRO A 180 -12.18 13.47 -6.76
CA PRO A 180 -13.11 14.60 -6.63
C PRO A 180 -14.38 14.27 -5.83
N GLY A 181 -15.00 13.11 -6.10
CA GLY A 181 -16.20 12.65 -5.38
C GLY A 181 -15.99 12.32 -3.89
N SER A 182 -14.77 12.42 -3.36
CA SER A 182 -14.54 12.31 -1.92
C SER A 182 -15.39 13.29 -1.13
N ALA A 183 -15.64 14.49 -1.67
CA ALA A 183 -16.40 15.54 -1.02
C ALA A 183 -17.89 15.18 -0.76
N ASP A 184 -18.46 14.24 -1.53
CA ASP A 184 -19.88 13.89 -1.44
C ASP A 184 -20.27 13.36 -0.06
N LEU A 185 -19.36 12.61 0.56
CA LEU A 185 -19.52 12.03 1.89
C LEU A 185 -18.48 12.55 2.88
N GLN A 186 -17.19 12.51 2.52
CA GLN A 186 -16.09 12.69 3.48
C GLN A 186 -16.03 14.13 4.03
N ASN A 187 -16.61 15.10 3.32
CA ASN A 187 -16.72 16.51 3.74
C ASN A 187 -18.07 16.83 4.40
N ARG A 188 -19.01 15.89 4.46
CA ARG A 188 -20.31 16.14 5.10
C ARG A 188 -20.10 16.33 6.59
N ALA A 189 -20.50 17.50 7.07
CA ALA A 189 -20.40 17.88 8.47
C ALA A 189 -21.70 17.57 9.22
N GLY A 190 -21.57 17.09 10.46
CA GLY A 190 -22.68 17.03 11.41
C GLY A 190 -23.04 18.41 11.98
N SER A 191 -24.00 18.44 12.89
CA SER A 191 -24.40 19.67 13.62
C SER A 191 -23.25 20.27 14.44
N ASP A 192 -22.31 19.43 14.90
CA ASP A 192 -21.07 19.82 15.58
C ASP A 192 -19.96 20.30 14.64
N LYS A 193 -20.25 20.46 13.34
CA LYS A 193 -19.33 20.85 12.26
C LYS A 193 -18.20 19.85 11.99
N GLN A 194 -18.18 18.69 12.64
CA GLN A 194 -17.19 17.65 12.38
C GLN A 194 -17.58 16.88 11.12
N THR A 195 -16.63 16.76 10.18
CA THR A 195 -16.87 15.98 8.96
C THR A 195 -16.77 14.47 9.23
N ILE A 196 -17.31 13.66 8.31
CA ILE A 196 -17.14 12.20 8.38
C ILE A 196 -15.64 11.83 8.48
N SER A 197 -14.76 12.50 7.72
CA SER A 197 -13.31 12.29 7.82
C SER A 197 -12.76 12.53 9.23
N HIS A 198 -13.21 13.62 9.88
CA HIS A 198 -12.79 13.95 11.25
C HIS A 198 -13.24 12.88 12.25
N ARG A 199 -14.45 12.34 12.08
CA ARG A 199 -14.99 11.28 12.94
C ARG A 199 -14.20 9.98 12.81
N ILE A 200 -13.87 9.59 11.58
CA ILE A 200 -13.03 8.41 11.33
C ILE A 200 -11.63 8.63 11.93
N ALA A 201 -11.04 9.82 11.72
CA ALA A 201 -9.74 10.18 12.28
C ALA A 201 -9.71 10.15 13.82
N ALA A 202 -10.76 10.67 14.46
CA ALA A 202 -10.91 10.62 15.91
C ALA A 202 -11.01 9.17 16.43
N TRP A 203 -11.77 8.32 15.74
CA TRP A 203 -11.87 6.90 16.08
C TRP A 203 -10.52 6.17 15.93
N ILE A 204 -9.78 6.43 14.85
CA ILE A 204 -8.42 5.92 14.65
C ILE A 204 -7.50 6.35 15.80
N SER A 205 -7.52 7.64 16.15
CA SER A 205 -6.67 8.19 17.21
C SER A 205 -6.95 7.55 18.57
N ALA A 206 -8.24 7.37 18.90
CA ALA A 206 -8.67 6.71 20.15
C ALA A 206 -8.22 5.23 20.22
N ASN A 207 -8.13 4.55 19.08
CA ASN A 207 -7.75 3.14 19.01
C ASN A 207 -6.26 2.89 18.69
N ALA A 208 -5.49 3.92 18.34
CA ALA A 208 -4.10 3.78 17.91
C ALA A 208 -3.20 3.06 18.93
N GLY A 209 -3.51 3.18 20.24
CA GLY A 209 -2.77 2.51 21.30
C GLY A 209 -2.77 0.97 21.21
N ARG A 210 -3.76 0.38 20.53
CA ARG A 210 -3.95 -1.08 20.41
C ARG A 210 -2.91 -1.74 19.50
N LEU A 211 -2.30 -0.96 18.61
CA LEU A 211 -1.31 -1.41 17.62
C LEU A 211 -0.04 -0.55 17.67
N LEU A 212 0.23 0.08 18.81
CA LEU A 212 1.37 0.97 19.01
C LEU A 212 2.68 0.18 19.03
N GLY A 213 3.57 0.51 18.09
CA GLY A 213 4.93 -0.01 18.05
C GLY A 213 5.89 0.76 18.96
N SER A 214 7.09 0.21 19.12
CA SER A 214 8.18 0.82 19.90
C SER A 214 8.72 2.12 19.29
N SER A 215 8.50 2.33 18.00
CA SER A 215 8.78 3.58 17.29
C SER A 215 7.86 4.75 17.68
N GLY A 216 6.82 4.50 18.47
CA GLY A 216 5.80 5.50 18.83
C GLY A 216 4.70 5.67 17.78
N PHE A 217 4.76 4.95 16.66
CA PHE A 217 3.71 4.90 15.65
C PHE A 217 2.86 3.64 15.76
N SER A 218 1.59 3.77 15.38
CA SER A 218 0.61 2.70 15.37
C SER A 218 0.47 2.07 13.98
N ALA A 219 0.33 0.75 13.95
CA ALA A 219 -0.05 0.02 12.74
C ALA A 219 -1.54 0.19 12.37
N LEU A 220 -2.32 0.89 13.20
CA LEU A 220 -3.61 1.47 12.81
C LEU A 220 -3.37 2.81 12.11
N GLY A 221 -3.26 2.74 10.79
CA GLY A 221 -3.01 3.86 9.90
C GLY A 221 -4.27 4.41 9.23
N ALA A 222 -4.07 5.47 8.46
CA ALA A 222 -5.11 6.14 7.68
C ALA A 222 -4.68 6.26 6.22
N VAL A 223 -5.63 6.13 5.28
CA VAL A 223 -5.45 6.58 3.90
C VAL A 223 -5.85 8.05 3.82
N VAL A 224 -4.88 8.89 3.48
CA VAL A 224 -5.03 10.36 3.35
C VAL A 224 -4.38 10.80 2.04
N GLY A 225 -5.17 11.23 1.08
CA GLY A 225 -4.72 11.60 -0.26
C GLY A 225 -3.89 12.90 -0.29
N ALA A 226 -2.95 12.98 -1.22
CA ALA A 226 -2.05 14.13 -1.38
C ALA A 226 -2.70 15.41 -1.94
N THR A 227 -3.97 15.35 -2.38
CA THR A 227 -4.64 16.46 -3.10
C THR A 227 -5.16 17.57 -2.19
N TYR A 228 -5.24 17.35 -0.87
CA TYR A 228 -5.82 18.29 0.09
C TYR A 228 -4.84 18.59 1.24
N PRO A 229 -3.75 19.35 1.00
CA PRO A 229 -2.65 19.50 1.96
C PRO A 229 -3.03 20.18 3.28
N ASN A 230 -3.99 21.12 3.26
CA ASN A 230 -4.53 21.72 4.49
C ASN A 230 -5.27 20.68 5.34
N GLU A 231 -6.11 19.87 4.70
CA GLU A 231 -6.86 18.82 5.39
C GLU A 231 -5.92 17.72 5.92
N ALA A 232 -4.89 17.35 5.15
CA ALA A 232 -3.86 16.41 5.59
C ALA A 232 -3.11 16.90 6.85
N ARG A 233 -2.79 18.19 6.95
CA ARG A 233 -2.19 18.80 8.15
C ARG A 233 -3.12 18.73 9.36
N GLU A 234 -4.40 19.06 9.19
CA GLU A 234 -5.38 18.96 10.27
C GLU A 234 -5.59 17.51 10.73
N LEU A 235 -5.71 16.57 9.78
CA LEU A 235 -5.82 15.15 10.08
C LEU A 235 -4.57 14.61 10.80
N ARG A 236 -3.36 15.08 10.45
CA ARG A 236 -2.12 14.74 11.17
C ARG A 236 -2.19 15.18 12.63
N LYS A 237 -2.68 16.39 12.93
CA LYS A 237 -2.86 16.85 14.31
C LYS A 237 -3.81 15.94 15.10
N LEU A 238 -4.88 15.44 14.46
CA LEU A 238 -5.84 14.53 15.10
C LEU A 238 -5.28 13.12 15.31
N MET A 239 -4.41 12.65 14.42
CA MET A 239 -3.84 11.31 14.42
C MET A 239 -2.30 11.33 14.53
N PRO A 240 -1.72 11.89 15.61
CA PRO A 240 -0.27 12.13 15.69
C PRO A 240 0.56 10.84 15.64
N ARG A 241 -0.01 9.72 16.10
CA ARG A 241 0.66 8.43 16.18
C ARG A 241 0.35 7.48 15.01
N SER A 242 -0.52 7.83 14.07
CA SER A 242 -0.90 6.90 12.99
C SER A 242 -0.03 7.07 11.75
N LEU A 243 0.29 5.95 11.09
CA LEU A 243 0.89 5.98 9.76
C LEU A 243 -0.13 6.48 8.72
N PHE A 244 0.30 7.35 7.81
CA PHE A 244 -0.51 7.78 6.67
C PHE A 244 -0.05 7.06 5.40
N LEU A 245 -0.96 6.37 4.73
CA LEU A 245 -0.77 5.89 3.36
C LEU A 245 -1.31 6.96 2.40
N ILE A 246 -0.42 7.48 1.56
CA ILE A 246 -0.67 8.70 0.80
C ILE A 246 -0.66 8.38 -0.69
N PRO A 247 -1.83 8.10 -1.28
CA PRO A 247 -1.98 7.98 -2.71
C PRO A 247 -2.05 9.36 -3.39
N GLY A 248 -1.77 9.38 -4.69
CA GLY A 248 -2.01 10.55 -5.55
C GLY A 248 -0.82 11.44 -5.83
N PHE A 249 0.38 11.06 -5.39
CA PHE A 249 1.60 11.78 -5.80
C PHE A 249 1.99 11.46 -7.26
N GLY A 250 2.44 12.48 -8.01
CA GLY A 250 2.85 12.35 -9.41
C GLY A 250 1.67 12.40 -10.39
N ALA A 251 1.01 11.28 -10.63
CA ALA A 251 0.02 11.14 -11.72
C ALA A 251 -1.30 11.92 -11.50
N GLN A 252 -1.57 12.40 -10.28
CA GLN A 252 -2.76 13.23 -9.96
C GLN A 252 -2.37 14.70 -9.71
N GLY A 253 -1.15 15.10 -10.07
CA GLY A 253 -0.72 16.51 -10.07
C GLY A 253 -0.25 17.07 -8.73
N ALA A 254 -0.29 16.29 -7.63
CA ALA A 254 0.21 16.75 -6.33
C ALA A 254 1.74 16.96 -6.34
N ALA A 255 2.20 18.09 -5.82
CA ALA A 255 3.62 18.37 -5.63
C ALA A 255 4.19 17.56 -4.46
N ALA A 256 5.52 17.45 -4.38
CA ALA A 256 6.18 16.69 -3.31
C ALA A 256 5.88 17.30 -1.91
N GLY A 257 5.85 18.64 -1.82
CA GLY A 257 5.46 19.36 -0.61
C GLY A 257 4.03 19.03 -0.14
N ASP A 258 3.08 18.91 -1.07
CA ASP A 258 1.70 18.55 -0.74
C ASP A 258 1.61 17.10 -0.27
N ALA A 259 2.35 16.19 -0.91
CA ALA A 259 2.40 14.78 -0.53
C ALA A 259 2.96 14.56 0.88
N VAL A 260 3.86 15.42 1.36
CA VAL A 260 4.43 15.32 2.71
C VAL A 260 3.67 16.13 3.77
N SER A 261 2.64 16.87 3.38
CA SER A 261 1.86 17.74 4.29
C SER A 261 1.27 17.01 5.50
N GLY A 262 0.99 15.72 5.37
CA GLY A 262 0.49 14.84 6.43
C GLY A 262 1.57 14.09 7.21
N PHE A 263 2.86 14.41 7.08
CA PHE A 263 3.95 13.74 7.80
C PHE A 263 4.08 14.27 9.23
N ALA A 264 4.58 13.42 10.14
CA ALA A 264 4.90 13.80 11.52
C ALA A 264 6.37 14.25 11.64
N GLY A 265 6.69 15.40 11.04
CA GLY A 265 8.07 15.93 10.96
C GLY A 265 9.02 15.03 10.17
N GLN A 266 10.32 15.19 10.42
CA GLN A 266 11.40 14.46 9.72
C GLN A 266 11.46 12.96 10.08
N SER A 267 10.86 12.57 11.20
CA SER A 267 10.77 11.16 11.64
C SER A 267 9.88 10.31 10.73
N GLY A 268 9.05 10.94 9.87
CA GLY A 268 8.38 10.28 8.76
C GLY A 268 7.29 9.27 9.16
N ALA A 269 6.06 9.75 9.33
CA ALA A 269 4.87 8.92 9.59
C ALA A 269 4.00 8.70 8.34
N GLY A 270 4.61 8.75 7.15
CA GLY A 270 3.93 8.72 5.86
C GLY A 270 4.57 7.75 4.89
N LEU A 271 3.74 7.07 4.12
CA LEU A 271 4.11 6.20 3.01
C LEU A 271 3.49 6.77 1.74
N ILE A 272 4.33 7.21 0.80
CA ILE A 272 3.87 7.82 -0.45
C ILE A 272 3.79 6.74 -1.51
N ASN A 273 2.58 6.48 -1.99
CA ASN A 273 2.35 5.50 -3.04
C ASN A 273 2.49 6.13 -4.43
N VAL A 274 3.38 5.56 -5.25
CA VAL A 274 3.52 5.88 -6.68
C VAL A 274 3.32 4.61 -7.51
N SER A 275 2.35 4.63 -8.41
CA SER A 275 2.03 3.51 -9.32
C SER A 275 2.47 3.82 -10.75
N ARG A 276 1.59 4.42 -11.56
CA ARG A 276 1.80 4.76 -12.97
C ARG A 276 3.11 5.52 -13.25
N GLY A 277 3.53 6.39 -12.33
CA GLY A 277 4.79 7.14 -12.47
C GLY A 277 6.06 6.28 -12.38
N LEU A 278 5.96 5.03 -11.93
CA LEU A 278 7.05 4.06 -11.89
C LEU A 278 6.84 2.97 -12.96
N LEU A 279 5.73 2.24 -12.88
CA LEU A 279 5.53 0.97 -13.58
C LEU A 279 4.75 1.11 -14.89
N SER A 280 4.42 2.33 -15.30
CA SER A 280 3.81 2.61 -16.61
C SER A 280 4.44 3.84 -17.27
N ALA A 281 5.61 4.26 -16.79
CA ALA A 281 6.29 5.49 -17.20
C ALA A 281 7.53 5.21 -18.06
N PHE A 282 7.67 3.99 -18.58
CA PHE A 282 8.75 3.66 -19.50
C PHE A 282 8.69 4.51 -20.77
N SER A 283 9.85 4.87 -21.29
CA SER A 283 9.96 5.65 -22.52
C SER A 283 9.44 4.89 -23.76
N SER A 284 9.47 3.56 -23.72
CA SER A 284 9.03 2.67 -24.80
C SER A 284 8.60 1.30 -24.27
N LEU A 285 7.72 0.63 -25.01
CA LEU A 285 7.35 -0.78 -24.75
C LEU A 285 8.32 -1.78 -25.41
N GLU A 286 9.28 -1.30 -26.21
CA GLU A 286 10.30 -2.13 -26.87
C GLU A 286 11.59 -2.30 -26.05
N LEU A 287 11.64 -1.75 -24.85
CA LEU A 287 12.84 -1.80 -24.01
C LEU A 287 13.24 -3.24 -23.69
N SER A 288 14.54 -3.48 -23.76
CA SER A 288 15.16 -4.67 -23.18
C SER A 288 14.99 -4.66 -21.65
N GLU A 289 15.17 -5.82 -21.03
CA GLU A 289 15.09 -5.91 -19.56
C GLU A 289 16.12 -4.99 -18.87
N THR A 290 17.35 -4.91 -19.39
CA THR A 290 18.38 -4.03 -18.86
C THR A 290 17.98 -2.56 -18.92
N GLU A 291 17.36 -2.12 -20.01
CA GLU A 291 16.88 -0.75 -20.15
C GLU A 291 15.70 -0.47 -19.22
N MET A 292 14.73 -1.39 -19.11
CA MET A 292 13.63 -1.30 -18.15
C MET A 292 14.14 -1.13 -16.71
N ARG A 293 15.11 -1.96 -16.30
CA ARG A 293 15.70 -1.89 -14.95
C ARG A 293 16.41 -0.55 -14.73
N THR A 294 17.09 -0.04 -15.75
CA THR A 294 17.79 1.25 -15.71
C THR A 294 16.81 2.41 -15.54
N GLU A 295 15.75 2.46 -16.35
CA GLU A 295 14.72 3.49 -16.25
C GLU A 295 13.98 3.42 -14.91
N LEU A 296 13.59 2.22 -14.48
CA LEU A 296 12.86 2.02 -13.22
C LEU A 296 13.67 2.50 -12.00
N LYS A 297 14.98 2.20 -11.99
CA LYS A 297 15.92 2.69 -10.97
C LYS A 297 16.02 4.22 -10.98
N ALA A 298 16.13 4.83 -12.15
CA ALA A 298 16.19 6.28 -12.29
C ALA A 298 14.90 6.96 -11.82
N LEU A 299 13.74 6.44 -12.22
CA LEU A 299 12.42 6.94 -11.80
C LEU A 299 12.26 6.89 -10.27
N ALA A 300 12.56 5.74 -9.65
CA ALA A 300 12.47 5.59 -8.20
C ALA A 300 13.45 6.52 -7.46
N GLY A 301 14.69 6.65 -7.95
CA GLY A 301 15.69 7.57 -7.40
C GLY A 301 15.24 9.05 -7.46
N ASN A 302 14.62 9.47 -8.57
CA ASN A 302 14.06 10.80 -8.72
C ASN A 302 12.91 11.06 -7.75
N PHE A 303 12.01 10.09 -7.54
CA PHE A 303 10.94 10.23 -6.56
C PHE A 303 11.48 10.32 -5.14
N ASN A 304 12.41 9.45 -4.74
CA ASN A 304 13.05 9.52 -3.42
C ASN A 304 13.73 10.86 -3.18
N THR A 305 14.46 11.38 -4.17
CA THR A 305 15.13 12.69 -4.07
C THR A 305 14.13 13.80 -3.78
N ARG A 306 13.03 13.86 -4.55
CA ARG A 306 11.98 14.88 -4.39
C ARG A 306 11.24 14.75 -3.05
N ILE A 307 10.93 13.52 -2.64
CA ILE A 307 10.23 13.24 -1.38
C ILE A 307 11.14 13.62 -0.20
N ASN A 308 12.39 13.17 -0.19
CA ASN A 308 13.32 13.44 0.91
C ASN A 308 13.62 14.94 1.05
N ALA A 309 13.78 15.67 -0.06
CA ALA A 309 13.94 17.12 -0.04
C ALA A 309 12.71 17.82 0.58
N ALA A 310 11.50 17.34 0.25
CA ALA A 310 10.27 17.86 0.83
C ALA A 310 10.16 17.54 2.34
N VAL A 311 10.51 16.32 2.77
CA VAL A 311 10.52 15.94 4.19
C VAL A 311 11.54 16.74 5.00
N GLN A 312 12.72 17.02 4.45
CA GLN A 312 13.74 17.86 5.10
C GLN A 312 13.28 19.31 5.31
N SER A 313 12.27 19.75 4.55
CA SER A 313 11.73 21.12 4.60
C SER A 313 10.52 21.23 5.56
N LEU A 314 10.12 20.15 6.25
CA LEU A 314 9.08 20.14 7.29
C LEU A 314 9.64 20.56 8.65
#